data_AF-A0A932CHU0-F1
#
_entry.id   AF-A0A932CHU0-F1
#
_cell.length_a   1.000
_cell.length_b   1.000
_cell.length_c   1.000
_cell.angle_alpha   90.00
_cell.angle_beta   90.00
_cell.angle_gamma   90.00
#
_symmetry.space_group_name_H-M   'P 1'
#
loop_
_entity.id
_entity.type
_entity.pdbx_description
1 polymer ?
#
loop_
_entity_poly.entity_id
_entity_poly.type
_entity_poly.pdbx_seq_one_letter_code
_entity_poly.pdbx_strand_id
1 'polypeptide(L)'
;MLYLERTSATSLIDVKLEQGRLDVALTADKSRVKTGDNIRFTAQVSGGFPPYSYQWDFGDGNTSNEVSPSHAYTSAGDYTVSLTVTDDRGNTGAETRTRYVGVEAGWNPGNIAGTAWNGLVVFGQALFNVLIWVGIFSPVWIVILLGILWYRRRKGSRRAA
;
A
#
# COMPACT_ATOMS: atom_id res chain seq x y z
N MET A 1 -51.77 -30.94 62.22
CA MET A 1 -51.86 -31.11 60.75
C MET A 1 -50.90 -30.11 60.13
N LEU A 2 -49.81 -30.57 59.51
CA LEU A 2 -48.79 -29.72 58.92
C LEU A 2 -49.24 -29.32 57.50
N TYR A 3 -49.59 -28.05 57.32
CA TYR A 3 -49.86 -27.47 56.02
C TYR A 3 -48.51 -27.26 55.32
N LEU A 4 -48.17 -28.16 54.39
CA LEU A 4 -47.08 -27.94 53.44
C LEU A 4 -47.59 -26.95 52.40
N GLU A 5 -47.34 -25.66 52.61
CA GLU A 5 -47.45 -24.69 51.52
C GLU A 5 -46.37 -25.01 50.48
N ARG A 6 -46.77 -25.71 49.42
CA ARG A 6 -45.94 -25.84 48.22
C ARG A 6 -45.91 -24.48 47.53
N THR A 7 -44.83 -23.73 47.74
CA THR A 7 -44.51 -22.55 46.93
C THR A 7 -44.27 -23.00 45.50
N SER A 8 -45.26 -22.79 44.65
CA SER A 8 -45.13 -22.98 43.20
C SER A 8 -44.36 -21.79 42.66
N ALA A 9 -43.05 -21.93 42.51
CA ALA A 9 -42.24 -20.95 41.80
C ALA A 9 -42.54 -21.07 40.30
N THR A 10 -43.29 -20.11 39.76
CA THR A 10 -43.42 -19.92 38.32
C THR A 10 -42.05 -19.50 37.78
N SER A 11 -41.32 -20.45 37.23
CA SER A 11 -40.03 -20.19 36.58
C SER A 11 -40.31 -19.49 35.25
N LEU A 12 -39.98 -18.19 35.19
CA LEU A 12 -39.98 -17.43 33.94
C LEU A 12 -38.79 -17.90 33.11
N ILE A 13 -39.06 -18.53 31.96
CA ILE A 13 -38.03 -18.85 30.98
C ILE A 13 -37.77 -17.56 30.17
N ASP A 14 -36.65 -16.90 30.43
CA ASP A 14 -36.11 -15.90 29.50
C ASP A 14 -35.55 -16.63 28.27
N VAL A 15 -36.38 -16.79 27.24
CA VAL A 15 -35.90 -17.21 25.92
C VAL A 15 -35.18 -16.01 25.32
N LYS A 16 -33.87 -15.96 25.50
CA LYS A 16 -33.01 -15.01 24.80
C LYS A 16 -33.05 -15.37 23.31
N LEU A 17 -33.92 -14.70 22.55
CA LEU A 17 -34.06 -14.85 21.09
C LEU A 17 -32.82 -14.27 20.38
N GLU A 18 -31.66 -14.90 20.54
CA GLU A 18 -30.45 -14.58 19.75
C GLU A 18 -30.60 -15.04 18.29
N GLN A 19 -31.57 -15.91 17.99
CA GLN A 19 -31.76 -16.54 16.67
C GLN A 19 -32.33 -15.62 15.59
N GLY A 20 -32.70 -14.37 15.91
CA GLY A 20 -33.17 -13.38 14.94
C GLY A 20 -32.14 -12.34 14.52
N ARG A 21 -30.98 -12.25 15.21
CA ARG A 21 -29.99 -11.23 14.91
C ARG A 21 -29.09 -11.68 13.77
N LEU A 22 -29.01 -10.86 12.73
CA LEU A 22 -28.03 -11.00 11.66
C LEU A 22 -26.76 -10.26 12.06
N ASP A 23 -25.70 -11.01 12.35
CA ASP A 23 -24.39 -10.49 12.71
C ASP A 23 -23.44 -10.63 11.51
N VAL A 24 -22.76 -9.54 11.17
CA VAL A 24 -21.96 -9.44 9.95
C VAL A 24 -20.57 -8.98 10.34
N ALA A 25 -19.57 -9.74 9.87
CA ALA A 25 -18.17 -9.43 10.00
C ALA A 25 -17.52 -9.28 8.62
N LEU A 26 -16.66 -8.28 8.47
CA LEU A 26 -15.90 -7.95 7.27
C LEU A 26 -14.42 -8.17 7.53
N THR A 27 -13.74 -8.90 6.66
CA THR A 27 -12.28 -9.11 6.72
C THR A 27 -11.66 -8.97 5.34
N ALA A 28 -10.40 -8.53 5.29
CA ALA A 28 -9.56 -8.50 4.10
C ALA A 28 -8.27 -9.28 4.36
N ASP A 29 -7.71 -9.89 3.32
CA ASP A 29 -6.41 -10.58 3.40
C ASP A 29 -5.25 -9.61 3.68
N LYS A 30 -5.36 -8.38 3.16
CA LYS A 30 -4.36 -7.32 3.30
C LYS A 30 -5.03 -5.97 3.57
N SER A 31 -4.41 -5.19 4.45
CA SER A 31 -4.85 -3.83 4.77
C SER A 31 -3.87 -2.74 4.31
N ARG A 32 -2.66 -3.13 3.86
CA ARG A 32 -1.70 -2.21 3.21
C ARG A 32 -1.18 -2.82 1.93
N VAL A 33 -1.38 -2.12 0.82
CA VAL A 33 -1.02 -2.59 -0.51
C VAL A 33 -0.51 -1.45 -1.38
N LYS A 34 0.06 -1.76 -2.54
CA LYS A 34 0.38 -0.76 -3.55
C LYS A 34 -0.77 -0.63 -4.55
N THR A 35 -0.79 0.49 -5.26
CA THR A 35 -1.70 0.71 -6.38
C THR A 35 -1.66 -0.48 -7.35
N GLY A 36 -2.83 -1.04 -7.67
CA GLY A 36 -2.98 -2.17 -8.59
C GLY A 36 -2.84 -3.56 -7.96
N ASP A 37 -2.45 -3.66 -6.69
CA ASP A 37 -2.46 -4.94 -5.98
C ASP A 37 -3.90 -5.40 -5.73
N ASN A 38 -4.14 -6.70 -5.91
CA ASN A 38 -5.43 -7.32 -5.63
C ASN A 38 -5.56 -7.68 -4.15
N ILE A 39 -6.68 -7.26 -3.54
CA ILE A 39 -7.09 -7.56 -2.17
C ILE A 39 -8.32 -8.45 -2.23
N ARG A 40 -8.37 -9.49 -1.41
CA ARG A 40 -9.52 -10.37 -1.25
C ARG A 40 -10.28 -10.01 0.01
N PHE A 41 -11.57 -9.73 -0.16
CA PHE A 41 -12.49 -9.47 0.94
C PHE A 41 -13.32 -10.73 1.23
N THR A 42 -13.65 -10.92 2.50
CA THR A 42 -14.46 -12.06 2.97
C THR A 42 -15.53 -11.55 3.92
N ALA A 43 -16.79 -11.84 3.60
CA ALA A 43 -17.92 -11.66 4.51
C ALA A 43 -18.03 -12.87 5.43
N GLN A 44 -18.19 -12.64 6.72
CA GLN A 44 -18.56 -13.63 7.71
C GLN A 44 -19.93 -13.26 8.23
N VAL A 45 -20.88 -14.19 8.16
CA VAL A 45 -22.26 -13.94 8.59
C VAL A 45 -22.61 -14.98 9.65
N SER A 46 -23.23 -14.55 10.74
CA SER A 46 -23.77 -15.45 11.75
C SER A 46 -25.19 -15.03 12.14
N GLY A 47 -26.04 -16.02 12.43
CA GLY A 47 -27.47 -15.80 12.66
C GLY A 47 -28.26 -15.49 11.37
N GLY A 48 -29.44 -14.89 11.53
CA GLY A 48 -30.37 -14.61 10.42
C GLY A 48 -30.88 -15.85 9.69
N PHE A 49 -31.55 -15.63 8.55
CA PHE A 49 -32.17 -16.69 7.75
C PHE A 49 -31.63 -16.73 6.31
N PRO A 50 -30.84 -17.74 5.93
CA PRO A 50 -30.34 -17.86 4.56
C PRO A 50 -31.48 -18.12 3.56
N PRO A 51 -31.32 -17.80 2.26
CA PRO A 51 -30.10 -17.26 1.63
C PRO A 51 -29.79 -15.81 1.98
N TYR A 52 -28.52 -15.41 1.82
CA TYR A 52 -28.06 -14.04 2.05
C TYR A 52 -27.71 -13.35 0.74
N SER A 53 -27.98 -12.04 0.65
CA SER A 53 -27.45 -11.15 -0.38
C SER A 53 -26.40 -10.22 0.21
N TYR A 54 -25.36 -9.92 -0.57
CA TYR A 54 -24.21 -9.13 -0.14
C TYR A 54 -24.15 -7.87 -0.98
N GLN A 55 -23.74 -6.77 -0.37
CA GLN A 55 -23.43 -5.52 -1.04
C GLN A 55 -22.19 -4.90 -0.40
N TRP A 56 -21.12 -4.85 -1.19
CA TRP A 56 -19.85 -4.28 -0.82
C TRP A 56 -19.71 -2.89 -1.40
N ASP A 57 -19.17 -1.97 -0.61
CA ASP A 57 -18.65 -0.67 -1.04
C ASP A 57 -17.19 -0.58 -0.60
N PHE A 58 -16.30 -0.42 -1.57
CA PHE A 58 -14.85 -0.35 -1.31
C PHE A 58 -14.35 1.05 -0.98
N GLY A 59 -15.22 2.07 -1.02
CA GLY A 59 -14.90 3.46 -0.70
C GLY A 59 -14.23 4.24 -1.83
N ASP A 60 -14.04 3.62 -3.00
CA ASP A 60 -13.47 4.23 -4.22
C ASP A 60 -14.53 4.46 -5.31
N GLY A 61 -15.80 4.19 -5.01
CA GLY A 61 -16.93 4.25 -5.95
C GLY A 61 -17.27 2.92 -6.61
N ASN A 62 -16.45 1.88 -6.43
CA ASN A 62 -16.74 0.53 -6.92
C ASN A 62 -17.48 -0.28 -5.86
N THR A 63 -18.35 -1.19 -6.34
CA THR A 63 -19.17 -2.06 -5.49
C THR A 63 -19.13 -3.51 -5.99
N SER A 64 -19.54 -4.46 -5.13
CA SER A 64 -19.68 -5.87 -5.51
C SER A 64 -20.81 -6.55 -4.75
N ASN A 65 -21.39 -7.61 -5.32
CA ASN A 65 -22.44 -8.43 -4.69
C ASN A 65 -21.97 -9.87 -4.39
N GLU A 66 -20.69 -10.16 -4.58
CA GLU A 66 -20.14 -11.49 -4.32
C GLU A 66 -19.95 -11.73 -2.82
N VAL A 67 -19.95 -13.01 -2.40
CA VAL A 67 -19.67 -13.39 -1.01
C VAL A 67 -18.24 -13.06 -0.60
N SER A 68 -17.29 -13.17 -1.54
CA SER A 68 -15.87 -12.91 -1.31
C SER A 68 -15.21 -12.28 -2.54
N PRO A 69 -15.46 -10.99 -2.79
CA PRO A 69 -14.94 -10.32 -3.97
C PRO A 69 -13.44 -10.06 -3.85
N SER A 70 -12.79 -9.94 -5.01
CA SER A 70 -11.46 -9.37 -5.12
C SER A 70 -11.51 -7.98 -5.71
N HIS A 71 -10.77 -7.04 -5.12
CA HIS A 71 -10.74 -5.65 -5.57
C HIS A 71 -9.32 -5.09 -5.57
N ALA A 72 -9.02 -4.24 -6.55
CA ALA A 72 -7.72 -3.59 -6.71
C ALA A 72 -7.92 -2.07 -6.85
N TYR A 73 -7.22 -1.31 -6.02
CA TYR A 73 -7.33 0.14 -6.00
C TYR A 73 -6.37 0.79 -6.99
N THR A 74 -6.87 1.73 -7.79
CA THR A 74 -6.10 2.43 -8.83
C THR A 74 -5.45 3.72 -8.34
N SER A 75 -5.81 4.21 -7.16
CA SER A 75 -5.28 5.43 -6.57
C SER A 75 -4.73 5.16 -5.17
N ALA A 76 -3.71 5.91 -4.79
CA ALA A 76 -3.20 5.88 -3.42
C ALA A 76 -4.14 6.65 -2.48
N GLY A 77 -4.28 6.16 -1.25
CA GLY A 77 -5.18 6.73 -0.24
C GLY A 77 -5.63 5.70 0.79
N ASP A 78 -6.31 6.19 1.83
CA ASP A 78 -6.98 5.33 2.81
C ASP A 78 -8.46 5.19 2.44
N TYR A 79 -8.93 3.96 2.34
CA TYR A 79 -10.29 3.62 1.92
C TYR A 79 -11.13 3.08 3.08
N THR A 80 -12.37 3.53 3.15
CA THR A 80 -13.39 3.03 4.08
C THR A 80 -14.18 1.96 3.36
N VAL A 81 -14.23 0.75 3.91
CA VAL A 81 -14.94 -0.38 3.30
C VAL A 81 -16.19 -0.68 4.10
N SER A 82 -17.32 -0.83 3.40
CA SER A 82 -18.60 -1.19 4.00
C SER A 82 -19.15 -2.46 3.36
N LEU A 83 -19.74 -3.32 4.20
CA LEU A 83 -20.48 -4.50 3.78
C LEU A 83 -21.88 -4.42 4.38
N THR A 84 -22.88 -4.57 3.54
CA THR A 84 -24.28 -4.78 3.93
C THR A 84 -24.70 -6.17 3.49
N VAL A 85 -25.28 -6.93 4.41
CA VAL A 85 -25.86 -8.26 4.13
C VAL A 85 -27.35 -8.21 4.44
N THR A 86 -28.16 -8.77 3.54
CA THR A 86 -29.60 -8.93 3.75
C THR A 86 -29.95 -10.41 3.74
N ASP A 87 -30.79 -10.85 4.68
CA ASP A 87 -31.30 -12.22 4.74
C ASP A 87 -32.65 -12.39 4.01
N ASP A 88 -33.13 -13.63 3.88
CA ASP A 88 -34.37 -13.95 3.15
C ASP A 88 -35.64 -13.33 3.78
N ARG A 89 -35.58 -12.99 5.08
CA ARG A 89 -36.67 -12.33 5.81
C ARG A 89 -36.57 -10.80 5.76
N GLY A 90 -35.58 -10.26 5.05
CA GLY A 90 -35.35 -8.83 4.91
C GLY A 90 -34.61 -8.21 6.10
N ASN A 91 -34.04 -9.00 7.01
CA ASN A 91 -33.17 -8.46 8.05
C ASN A 91 -31.86 -8.02 7.41
N THR A 92 -31.36 -6.85 7.82
CA THR A 92 -30.10 -6.29 7.33
C THR A 92 -29.07 -6.20 8.45
N GLY A 93 -27.84 -6.54 8.12
CA GLY A 93 -26.66 -6.35 8.98
C GLY A 93 -25.60 -5.62 8.18
N ALA A 94 -24.94 -4.66 8.79
CA ALA A 94 -23.89 -3.89 8.12
C ALA A 94 -22.67 -3.72 9.02
N GLU A 95 -21.48 -3.82 8.43
CA GLU A 95 -20.21 -3.43 9.06
C GLU A 95 -19.49 -2.44 8.15
N THR A 96 -19.03 -1.33 8.75
CA THR A 96 -18.18 -0.34 8.08
C THR A 96 -16.88 -0.23 8.85
N ARG A 97 -15.76 -0.37 8.13
CA ARG A 97 -14.41 -0.13 8.66
C ARG A 97 -13.80 1.10 8.03
N THR A 98 -13.58 2.12 8.85
CA THR A 98 -12.98 3.38 8.43
C THR A 98 -11.47 3.23 8.24
N ARG A 99 -10.93 3.78 7.13
CA ARG A 99 -9.49 3.69 6.79
C ARG A 99 -8.94 2.26 6.89
N TYR A 100 -9.72 1.29 6.43
CA TYR A 100 -9.38 -0.12 6.58
C TYR A 100 -8.27 -0.57 5.63
N VAL A 101 -8.26 -0.02 4.43
CA VAL A 101 -7.26 -0.31 3.40
C VAL A 101 -6.45 0.95 3.11
N GLY A 102 -5.16 0.90 3.39
CA GLY A 102 -4.20 1.92 2.99
C GLY A 102 -3.48 1.51 1.70
N VAL A 103 -3.61 2.33 0.66
CA VAL A 103 -2.99 2.10 -0.65
C VAL A 103 -1.85 3.08 -0.84
N GLU A 104 -0.65 2.55 -1.01
CA GLU A 104 0.56 3.32 -1.30
C GLU A 104 0.74 3.46 -2.81
N ALA A 105 1.24 4.62 -3.25
CA ALA A 105 1.56 4.83 -4.65
C ALA A 105 2.64 3.83 -5.10
N GLY A 106 2.38 3.08 -6.18
CA GLY A 106 3.37 2.21 -6.79
C GLY A 106 4.58 2.97 -7.38
N TRP A 107 4.44 4.28 -7.59
CA TRP A 107 5.45 5.17 -8.12
C TRP A 107 5.99 6.11 -7.04
N ASN A 108 7.26 5.95 -6.66
CA ASN A 108 7.96 6.89 -5.78
C ASN A 108 9.02 7.68 -6.60
N PRO A 109 8.81 8.98 -6.88
CA PRO A 109 9.73 9.79 -7.70
C PRO A 109 11.15 9.83 -7.12
N GLY A 110 11.28 9.80 -5.79
CA GLY A 110 12.59 9.85 -5.12
C GLY A 110 13.48 8.63 -5.41
N ASN A 111 12.89 7.45 -5.61
CA ASN A 111 13.65 6.21 -5.84
C ASN A 111 14.19 6.14 -7.26
N ILE A 112 13.43 6.62 -8.26
CA ILE A 112 13.83 6.60 -9.67
C ILE A 112 14.94 7.63 -9.92
N ALA A 113 14.81 8.83 -9.33
CA ALA A 113 15.87 9.83 -9.40
C ALA A 113 17.17 9.27 -8.80
N GLY A 114 17.11 8.64 -7.62
CA GLY A 114 18.28 8.02 -6.99
C GLY A 114 18.95 6.94 -7.85
N THR A 115 18.18 6.02 -8.42
CA THR A 115 18.72 4.96 -9.28
C THR A 115 19.24 5.48 -10.62
N ALA A 116 18.58 6.49 -11.20
CA ALA A 116 19.01 7.10 -12.46
C ALA A 116 20.28 7.93 -12.29
N TRP A 117 20.41 8.69 -11.19
CA TRP A 117 21.62 9.42 -10.85
C TRP A 117 22.80 8.48 -10.60
N ASN A 118 22.60 7.36 -9.92
CA ASN A 118 23.63 6.34 -9.77
C ASN A 118 24.08 5.78 -11.13
N GLY A 119 23.14 5.53 -12.05
CA GLY A 119 23.47 5.11 -13.42
C GLY A 119 24.28 6.17 -14.20
N LEU A 120 23.89 7.44 -14.12
CA LEU A 120 24.59 8.56 -14.75
C LEU A 120 26.02 8.73 -14.20
N VAL A 121 26.19 8.64 -12.88
CA VAL A 121 27.49 8.76 -12.22
C VAL A 121 28.41 7.60 -12.62
N VAL A 122 27.90 6.37 -12.64
CA VAL A 122 28.67 5.18 -13.07
C VAL A 122 29.08 5.29 -14.55
N PHE A 123 28.17 5.77 -15.40
CA PHE A 123 28.47 6.01 -16.81
C PHE A 123 29.53 7.10 -17.00
N GLY A 124 29.43 8.22 -16.26
CA GLY A 124 30.42 9.29 -16.25
C GLY A 124 31.80 8.81 -15.75
N GLN A 125 31.82 8.00 -14.70
CA GLN A 125 33.04 7.39 -14.16
C GLN A 125 33.70 6.46 -15.18
N ALA A 126 32.91 5.65 -15.89
CA ALA A 126 33.40 4.76 -16.92
C ALA A 126 34.01 5.53 -18.10
N LEU A 127 33.34 6.58 -18.58
CA LEU A 127 33.89 7.47 -19.61
C LEU A 127 35.17 8.15 -19.15
N PHE A 128 35.22 8.67 -17.92
CA PHE A 128 36.41 9.29 -17.37
C PHE A 128 37.60 8.30 -17.31
N ASN A 129 37.35 7.07 -16.88
CA ASN A 129 38.37 6.01 -16.89
C ASN A 129 38.84 5.68 -18.32
N VAL A 130 37.93 5.55 -19.27
CA VAL A 130 38.29 5.31 -20.69
C VAL A 130 39.13 6.46 -21.24
N LEU A 131 38.80 7.71 -20.94
CA LEU A 131 39.56 8.89 -21.39
C LEU A 131 40.97 8.97 -20.78
N ILE A 132 41.17 8.47 -19.56
CA ILE A 132 42.49 8.30 -18.95
C ILE A 132 43.29 7.23 -19.70
N TRP A 133 42.67 6.09 -20.02
CA TRP A 133 43.32 4.99 -20.75
C TRP A 133 43.64 5.32 -22.21
N VAL A 134 42.79 6.12 -22.87
CA VAL A 134 43.03 6.61 -24.24
C VAL A 134 44.00 7.80 -24.26
N GLY A 135 44.43 8.27 -23.08
CA GLY A 135 45.54 9.20 -22.93
C GLY A 135 45.23 10.68 -23.17
N ILE A 136 43.97 11.06 -23.40
CA ILE A 136 43.56 12.45 -23.65
C ILE A 136 43.56 13.29 -22.35
N PHE A 137 43.30 12.66 -21.20
CA PHE A 137 43.30 13.29 -19.88
C PHE A 137 44.23 12.58 -18.88
N SER A 138 45.28 11.92 -19.37
CA SER A 138 46.29 11.36 -18.46
C SER A 138 46.94 12.50 -17.64
N PRO A 139 47.17 12.32 -16.33
CA PRO A 139 47.91 13.29 -15.49
C PRO A 139 49.25 13.72 -16.11
N VAL A 140 49.85 12.86 -16.94
CA VAL A 140 51.07 13.14 -17.70
C VAL A 140 50.89 14.34 -18.66
N TRP A 141 49.76 14.45 -19.35
CA TRP A 141 49.50 15.57 -20.28
C TRP A 141 49.30 16.90 -19.57
N ILE A 142 48.68 16.89 -18.37
CA ILE A 142 48.54 18.10 -17.54
C ILE A 142 49.91 18.60 -17.11
N VAL A 143 50.82 17.70 -16.69
CA VAL A 143 52.19 18.07 -16.31
C VAL A 143 52.99 18.56 -17.53
N ILE A 144 52.84 17.94 -18.70
CA ILE A 144 53.47 18.39 -19.96
C ILE A 144 52.98 19.80 -20.34
N LEU A 145 51.68 20.06 -20.31
CA LEU A 145 51.09 21.37 -20.62
C LEU A 145 51.57 22.45 -19.64
N LEU A 146 51.57 22.16 -18.34
CA LEU A 146 52.10 23.07 -17.31
C LEU A 146 53.60 23.35 -17.53
N GLY A 147 54.38 22.33 -17.91
CA GLY A 147 55.79 22.47 -18.28
C GLY A 147 56.00 23.38 -19.49
N ILE A 148 55.20 23.22 -20.54
CA ILE A 148 55.24 24.07 -21.76
C ILE A 148 54.86 25.52 -21.41
N LEU A 149 53.81 25.72 -20.62
CA LEU A 149 53.35 27.05 -20.18
C LEU A 149 54.42 27.76 -19.34
N TRP A 150 55.03 27.03 -18.40
CA TRP A 150 56.12 27.55 -17.57
C TRP A 150 57.36 27.88 -18.41
N TYR A 151 57.74 27.02 -19.35
CA TYR A 151 58.87 27.26 -20.26
C TYR A 151 58.64 28.50 -21.13
N ARG A 152 57.44 28.66 -21.71
CA ARG A 152 57.08 29.84 -22.52
C ARG A 152 57.09 31.13 -21.70
N ARG A 153 56.57 31.10 -20.47
CA ARG A 153 56.59 32.25 -19.55
C ARG A 153 58.02 32.66 -19.21
N ARG A 154 58.89 31.69 -18.94
CA ARG A 154 60.31 31.93 -18.61
C ARG A 154 61.12 32.47 -19.78
N LYS A 155 60.83 32.03 -21.01
CA LYS A 155 61.52 32.51 -22.23
C LYS A 155 61.07 33.91 -22.63
N GLY A 156 59.81 34.27 -22.36
CA GLY A 156 59.29 35.63 -22.54
C GLY A 156 60.00 36.67 -21.66
N SER A 157 60.34 36.34 -20.41
CA SER A 157 61.04 37.24 -19.51
C SER A 157 62.53 37.46 -19.82
N ARG A 158 63.15 36.63 -20.67
CA ARG A 158 64.57 36.77 -21.05
C ARG A 158 64.84 37.66 -22.27
N ARG A 159 63.79 38.18 -22.92
CA ARG A 159 63.89 39.10 -24.07
C ARG A 159 63.62 40.56 -23.71
N ALA A 160 63.46 40.86 -22.42
CA ALA A 160 63.10 42.18 -21.90
C ALA A 160 64.16 42.77 -20.95
N ALA A 161 65.39 42.26 -21.00
CA ALA A 161 66.54 42.76 -20.25
C ALA A 161 67.66 43.15 -21.22
#